data_AF-A0A8J1XMW8-F1
#
_entry.id   AF-A0A8J1XMW8-F1
#
_cell.length_a   1.000
_cell.length_b   1.000
_cell.length_c   1.000
_cell.angle_alpha   90.00
_cell.angle_beta   90.00
_cell.angle_gamma   90.00
#
_symmetry.space_group_name_H-M   'P 1'
#
loop_
_entity.id
_entity.type
_entity.pdbx_description
1 polymer ?
#
loop_
_entity_poly.entity_id
_entity_poly.type
_entity_poly.pdbx_seq_one_letter_code
_entity_poly.pdbx_strand_id
1 'polypeptide(L)'
;MYVTATSPYIFMLILLIRGVTLPGSIDGLRYYMVPRAEDWAKLGTIKIWVDAGSQIFFSMSIALGTLTALGSYNRFRHNSFRDTLIFAFANTGTSIFAGIVIFSVLGFMAYEQGVDIQDVAEGGPGLAFIAYPKALNQMPVAPLWSAFFFIMVILLGLDSQFVGVEGFIAGLSDLFPKLLRAGKRRWAFVAFVCAIMYLVGLSMVTRGGMFVLQLFDYYPCSRLLYLVAMIECIVVAWIYGVRRFYDHIQVMYGRLGGHCCVQGGRYYYMAMWAFFCPLFCLIMFILSLIGYSELSYTRPSTGVYNYPTWAVWTGWGLAFFTVSFIPIVMLIMFCWKYVCGDWEFRDLINPIGLKPFQLMPGESYRDTVPLKDTTEKYAADGSKKQDYAYANEGYKVDPNRF
;
A
#
# COMPACT_ATOMS: atom_id res chain seq x y z
N MET A 1 14.51 -7.64 -7.09
CA MET A 1 13.94 -7.87 -5.75
C MET A 1 14.53 -9.07 -5.01
N TYR A 2 15.06 -10.13 -5.66
CA TYR A 2 15.59 -11.29 -4.90
C TYR A 2 16.63 -10.93 -3.84
N VAL A 3 17.66 -10.16 -4.17
CA VAL A 3 18.68 -9.73 -3.19
C VAL A 3 18.12 -8.70 -2.22
N THR A 4 17.48 -7.66 -2.74
CA THR A 4 17.02 -6.52 -1.97
C THR A 4 15.94 -6.89 -0.94
N ALA A 5 15.04 -7.83 -1.27
CA ALA A 5 13.94 -8.22 -0.39
C ALA A 5 14.33 -9.30 0.62
N THR A 6 15.33 -10.14 0.31
CA THR A 6 15.74 -11.24 1.21
C THR A 6 16.87 -10.85 2.15
N SER A 7 17.80 -9.99 1.71
CA SER A 7 18.95 -9.57 2.53
C SER A 7 18.56 -8.90 3.85
N PRO A 8 17.49 -8.07 3.93
CA PRO A 8 17.03 -7.52 5.20
C PRO A 8 16.74 -8.59 6.26
N TYR A 9 16.18 -9.75 5.89
CA TYR A 9 15.93 -10.84 6.83
C TYR A 9 17.22 -11.45 7.37
N ILE A 10 18.26 -11.54 6.52
CA ILE A 10 19.59 -12.01 6.94
C ILE A 10 20.20 -11.02 7.92
N PHE A 11 20.16 -9.73 7.62
CA PHE A 11 20.69 -8.69 8.52
C PHE A 11 19.90 -8.61 9.84
N MET A 12 18.57 -8.69 9.79
CA MET A 12 17.74 -8.75 10.99
C MET A 12 18.06 -9.98 11.84
N LEU A 13 18.31 -11.14 11.23
CA LEU A 13 18.69 -12.35 11.97
C LEU A 13 20.05 -12.19 12.66
N ILE A 14 21.05 -11.63 11.96
CA ILE A 14 22.38 -11.36 12.53
C ILE A 14 22.26 -10.36 13.69
N LEU A 15 21.52 -9.27 13.50
CA LEU A 15 21.27 -8.25 14.53
C LEU A 15 20.47 -8.81 15.70
N LEU A 16 19.54 -9.74 15.47
CA LEU A 16 18.80 -10.41 16.52
C LEU A 16 19.72 -11.28 17.37
N ILE A 17 20.50 -12.15 16.74
CA ILE A 17 21.46 -13.03 17.44
C ILE A 17 22.39 -12.17 18.29
N ARG A 18 22.89 -11.05 17.73
CA ARG A 18 23.70 -10.13 18.52
C ARG A 18 22.90 -9.48 19.65
N GLY A 19 21.73 -8.93 19.35
CA GLY A 19 20.87 -8.22 20.28
C GLY A 19 20.52 -9.05 21.52
N VAL A 20 20.10 -10.30 21.34
CA VAL A 20 19.74 -11.18 22.46
C VAL A 20 20.93 -11.67 23.30
N THR A 21 22.16 -11.58 22.78
CA THR A 21 23.39 -11.89 23.54
C THR A 21 23.88 -10.73 24.40
N LEU A 22 23.29 -9.54 24.26
CA LEU A 22 23.66 -8.36 25.02
C LEU A 22 22.97 -8.35 26.39
N PRO A 23 23.63 -7.79 27.43
CA PRO A 23 22.98 -7.58 28.72
C PRO A 23 21.81 -6.61 28.58
N GLY A 24 20.77 -6.77 29.41
CA GLY A 24 19.55 -5.94 29.35
C GLY A 24 18.60 -6.22 28.18
N SER A 25 18.96 -7.07 27.22
CA SER A 25 18.12 -7.40 26.06
C SER A 25 16.77 -8.02 26.45
N ILE A 26 16.73 -8.84 27.50
CA ILE A 26 15.50 -9.46 28.02
C ILE A 26 14.52 -8.39 28.52
N ASP A 27 15.01 -7.32 29.15
CA ASP A 27 14.14 -6.25 29.66
C ASP A 27 13.51 -5.47 28.51
N GLY A 28 14.28 -5.22 27.44
CA GLY A 28 13.77 -4.69 26.17
C GLY A 28 12.68 -5.56 25.55
N LEU A 29 12.91 -6.87 25.47
CA LEU A 29 11.91 -7.82 24.94
C LEU A 29 10.65 -7.93 25.81
N ARG A 30 10.81 -7.86 27.14
CA ARG A 30 9.69 -7.81 28.09
C ARG A 30 8.86 -6.55 27.88
N TYR A 31 9.51 -5.40 27.75
CA TYR A 31 8.83 -4.14 27.46
C TYR A 31 8.03 -4.20 26.14
N TYR A 32 8.56 -4.88 25.12
CA TYR A 32 7.88 -5.01 23.84
C TYR A 32 6.69 -5.99 23.85
N MET A 33 6.86 -7.19 24.42
CA MET A 33 5.90 -8.29 24.24
C MET A 33 5.00 -8.56 25.45
N VAL A 34 5.38 -8.14 26.66
CA VAL A 34 4.63 -8.46 27.87
C VAL A 34 3.70 -7.31 28.21
N PRO A 35 2.36 -7.47 28.06
CA PRO A 35 1.42 -6.42 28.42
C PRO A 35 1.40 -6.24 29.95
N ARG A 36 1.50 -5.00 30.41
CA ARG A 36 1.33 -4.67 31.84
C ARG A 36 -0.16 -4.51 32.15
N ALA A 37 -0.52 -4.62 33.43
CA ALA A 37 -1.90 -4.45 33.89
C ALA A 37 -2.52 -3.11 33.40
N GLU A 38 -1.72 -2.04 33.44
CA GLU A 38 -2.11 -0.69 33.00
C GLU A 38 -2.30 -0.58 31.47
N ASP A 39 -1.62 -1.42 30.69
CA ASP A 39 -1.71 -1.38 29.23
C ASP A 39 -3.08 -1.89 28.74
N TRP A 40 -3.76 -2.76 29.49
CA TRP A 40 -5.11 -3.23 29.16
C TRP A 40 -6.16 -2.11 29.17
N ALA A 41 -6.02 -1.14 30.07
CA ALA A 41 -6.90 0.03 30.11
C ALA A 41 -6.79 0.86 28.82
N LYS A 42 -5.62 0.83 28.17
CA LYS A 42 -5.39 1.57 26.94
C LYS A 42 -6.24 1.03 25.76
N LEU A 43 -6.63 -0.25 25.76
CA LEU A 43 -7.53 -0.81 24.73
C LEU A 43 -8.91 -0.14 24.69
N GLY A 44 -9.34 0.49 25.81
CA GLY A 44 -10.56 1.31 25.86
C GLY A 44 -10.41 2.66 25.16
N THR A 45 -9.21 3.05 24.77
CA THR A 45 -8.92 4.34 24.13
C THR A 45 -9.04 4.22 22.62
N ILE A 46 -9.91 5.03 22.02
CA ILE A 46 -10.13 5.09 20.56
C ILE A 46 -8.82 5.29 19.80
N LYS A 47 -7.89 6.10 20.34
CA LYS A 47 -6.60 6.39 19.72
C LYS A 47 -5.81 5.14 19.34
N ILE A 48 -5.81 4.08 20.17
CA ILE A 48 -5.06 2.86 19.88
C ILE A 48 -5.60 2.13 18.66
N TRP A 49 -6.93 2.12 18.49
CA TRP A 49 -7.57 1.52 17.33
C TRP A 49 -7.31 2.33 16.05
N VAL A 50 -7.25 3.66 16.16
CA VAL A 50 -6.87 4.55 15.04
C VAL A 50 -5.41 4.32 14.64
N ASP A 51 -4.50 4.24 15.61
CA ASP A 51 -3.08 4.02 15.37
C ASP A 51 -2.87 2.60 14.76
N ALA A 52 -3.56 1.57 15.28
CA ALA A 52 -3.47 0.21 14.76
C ALA A 52 -4.06 0.07 13.33
N GLY A 53 -5.23 0.65 13.08
CA GLY A 53 -5.84 0.65 11.76
C GLY A 53 -4.98 1.38 10.73
N SER A 54 -4.40 2.53 11.11
CA SER A 54 -3.48 3.28 10.27
C SER A 54 -2.21 2.49 9.96
N GLN A 55 -1.63 1.86 10.98
CA GLN A 55 -0.42 1.05 10.81
C GLN A 55 -0.63 -0.06 9.77
N ILE A 56 -1.73 -0.83 9.86
CA ILE A 56 -2.01 -1.90 8.90
C ILE A 56 -2.26 -1.35 7.50
N PHE A 57 -3.00 -0.26 7.40
CA PHE A 57 -3.38 0.31 6.11
C PHE A 57 -2.17 0.84 5.33
N PHE A 58 -1.27 1.59 5.99
CA PHE A 58 -0.02 2.05 5.38
C PHE A 58 1.00 0.94 5.17
N SER A 59 1.14 0.03 6.14
CA SER A 59 2.09 -1.08 6.03
C SER A 59 1.78 -2.00 4.85
N MET A 60 0.49 -2.20 4.52
CA MET A 60 0.09 -3.01 3.35
C MET A 60 -0.01 -2.22 2.04
N SER A 61 0.25 -0.90 2.05
CA SER A 61 0.16 -0.04 0.85
C SER A 61 -1.21 -0.09 0.15
N ILE A 62 -2.30 -0.10 0.93
CA ILE A 62 -3.67 -0.21 0.41
C ILE A 62 -4.08 1.10 -0.29
N ALA A 63 -4.83 0.98 -1.39
CA ALA A 63 -5.36 2.10 -2.20
C ALA A 63 -4.31 3.06 -2.81
N LEU A 64 -3.05 2.61 -2.92
CA LEU A 64 -1.99 3.32 -3.64
C LEU A 64 -1.88 2.91 -5.11
N GLY A 65 -2.67 1.92 -5.56
CA GLY A 65 -2.65 1.39 -6.94
C GLY A 65 -1.46 0.49 -7.28
N THR A 66 -0.44 0.41 -6.42
CA THR A 66 0.77 -0.41 -6.63
C THR A 66 0.45 -1.91 -6.70
N LEU A 67 -0.38 -2.42 -5.78
CA LEU A 67 -0.80 -3.83 -5.79
C LEU A 67 -1.65 -4.17 -7.02
N THR A 68 -2.48 -3.23 -7.49
CA THR A 68 -3.25 -3.37 -8.73
C THR A 68 -2.31 -3.47 -9.94
N ALA A 69 -1.28 -2.63 -10.01
CA ALA A 69 -0.27 -2.67 -11.06
C ALA A 69 0.52 -3.98 -11.04
N LEU A 70 1.00 -4.43 -9.88
CA LEU A 70 1.71 -5.72 -9.76
C LEU A 70 0.80 -6.90 -10.12
N GLY A 71 -0.45 -6.88 -9.68
CA GLY A 71 -1.45 -7.89 -10.01
C GLY A 71 -1.72 -7.99 -11.52
N SER A 72 -1.60 -6.88 -12.26
CA SER A 72 -1.76 -6.87 -13.73
C SER A 72 -0.69 -7.66 -14.49
N TYR A 73 0.46 -7.92 -13.86
CA TYR A 73 1.55 -8.72 -14.42
C TYR A 73 1.42 -10.22 -14.15
N ASN A 74 0.52 -10.63 -13.27
CA ASN A 74 0.26 -12.03 -13.00
C ASN A 74 -0.41 -12.72 -14.20
N ARG A 75 -0.21 -14.04 -14.29
CA ARG A 75 -0.97 -14.88 -15.21
C ARG A 75 -2.44 -14.90 -14.77
N PHE A 76 -3.35 -15.06 -15.72
CA PHE A 76 -4.79 -14.95 -15.46
C PHE A 76 -5.29 -16.00 -14.45
N ARG A 77 -4.72 -17.21 -14.46
CA ARG A 77 -5.05 -18.31 -13.53
C ARG A 77 -4.12 -18.43 -12.33
N HIS A 78 -3.26 -17.44 -12.11
CA HIS A 78 -2.35 -17.45 -10.96
C HIS A 78 -3.15 -17.35 -9.66
N ASN A 79 -2.80 -18.15 -8.65
CA ASN A 79 -3.48 -18.12 -7.37
C ASN A 79 -3.04 -16.92 -6.53
N SER A 80 -3.52 -15.73 -6.89
CA SER A 80 -3.27 -14.49 -6.15
C SER A 80 -3.89 -14.50 -4.75
N PHE A 81 -4.92 -15.32 -4.48
CA PHE A 81 -5.50 -15.41 -3.14
C PHE A 81 -4.51 -15.96 -2.11
N ARG A 82 -3.81 -17.06 -2.46
CA ARG A 82 -2.74 -17.62 -1.63
C ARG A 82 -1.64 -16.59 -1.40
N ASP A 83 -1.22 -15.91 -2.47
CA ASP A 83 -0.13 -14.95 -2.40
C ASP A 83 -0.50 -13.71 -1.57
N THR A 84 -1.76 -13.25 -1.60
CA THR A 84 -2.26 -12.19 -0.72
C THR A 84 -2.23 -12.61 0.76
N LEU A 85 -2.56 -13.87 1.08
CA LEU A 85 -2.44 -14.36 2.45
C LEU A 85 -0.98 -14.42 2.90
N ILE A 86 -0.09 -14.96 2.07
CA ILE A 86 1.35 -15.00 2.34
C ILE A 86 1.88 -13.58 2.55
N PHE A 87 1.50 -12.64 1.68
CA PHE A 87 1.88 -11.23 1.79
C PHE A 87 1.44 -10.62 3.12
N ALA A 88 0.17 -10.81 3.52
CA ALA A 88 -0.35 -10.29 4.77
C ALA A 88 0.40 -10.83 6.00
N PHE A 89 0.59 -12.16 6.08
CA PHE A 89 1.31 -12.79 7.18
C PHE A 89 2.80 -12.43 7.19
N ALA A 90 3.45 -12.38 6.03
CA ALA A 90 4.85 -12.00 5.91
C ALA A 90 5.07 -10.55 6.35
N ASN A 91 4.21 -9.62 5.93
CA ASN A 91 4.29 -8.21 6.31
C ASN A 91 4.16 -8.01 7.83
N THR A 92 3.12 -8.58 8.44
CA THR A 92 2.90 -8.47 9.90
C THR A 92 3.97 -9.24 10.68
N GLY A 93 4.35 -10.44 10.23
CA GLY A 93 5.40 -11.24 10.84
C GLY A 93 6.76 -10.53 10.82
N THR A 94 7.07 -9.84 9.72
CA THR A 94 8.29 -9.02 9.60
C THR A 94 8.26 -7.84 10.56
N SER A 95 7.11 -7.18 10.72
CA SER A 95 6.95 -6.08 11.68
C SER A 95 7.19 -6.54 13.12
N ILE A 96 6.67 -7.71 13.50
CA ILE A 96 6.92 -8.32 14.81
C ILE A 96 8.40 -8.68 14.97
N PHE A 97 8.99 -9.33 13.96
CA PHE A 97 10.40 -9.72 13.97
C PHE A 97 11.33 -8.52 14.09
N ALA A 98 11.08 -7.45 13.33
CA ALA A 98 11.80 -6.19 13.44
C ALA A 98 11.63 -5.56 14.82
N GLY A 99 10.43 -5.59 15.41
CA GLY A 99 10.20 -5.16 16.79
C GLY A 99 11.10 -5.88 17.79
N ILE A 100 11.19 -7.21 17.72
CA ILE A 100 12.08 -8.01 18.57
C ILE A 100 13.55 -7.59 18.39
N VAL A 101 14.00 -7.40 17.14
CA VAL A 101 15.37 -6.93 16.84
C VAL A 101 15.63 -5.56 17.48
N ILE A 102 14.74 -4.59 17.27
CA ILE A 102 14.89 -3.22 17.77
C ILE A 102 14.91 -3.20 19.29
N PHE A 103 13.91 -3.81 19.93
CA PHE A 103 13.77 -3.77 21.39
C PHE A 103 14.85 -4.58 22.11
N SER A 104 15.42 -5.64 21.51
CA SER A 104 16.57 -6.34 22.10
C SER A 104 17.80 -5.43 22.23
N VAL A 105 18.04 -4.56 21.25
CA VAL A 105 19.17 -3.61 21.24
C VAL A 105 18.88 -2.38 22.09
N LEU A 106 17.64 -1.89 22.12
CA LEU A 106 17.26 -0.78 23.00
C LEU A 106 17.31 -1.17 24.48
N GLY A 107 16.95 -2.42 24.82
CA GLY A 107 17.12 -2.95 26.18
C GLY A 107 18.58 -2.91 26.65
N PHE A 108 19.52 -3.25 25.76
CA PHE A 108 20.95 -3.09 26.02
C PHE A 108 21.35 -1.63 26.24
N MET A 109 20.86 -0.72 25.39
CA MET A 109 21.15 0.71 25.54
C MET A 109 20.64 1.28 26.88
N ALA A 110 19.43 0.90 27.27
CA ALA A 110 18.83 1.28 28.55
C ALA A 110 19.66 0.75 29.74
N TYR A 111 20.09 -0.51 29.66
CA TYR A 111 20.96 -1.14 30.66
C TYR A 111 22.31 -0.44 30.79
N GLU A 112 23.00 -0.16 29.68
CA GLU A 112 24.29 0.53 29.68
C GLU A 112 24.22 1.98 30.15
N GLN A 113 23.09 2.66 29.90
CA GLN A 113 22.89 4.06 30.31
C GLN A 113 22.24 4.21 31.68
N GLY A 114 21.74 3.12 32.27
CA GLY A 114 21.00 3.15 33.54
C GLY A 114 19.70 3.96 33.47
N VAL A 115 19.03 3.97 32.32
CA VAL A 115 17.77 4.71 32.08
C VAL A 115 16.60 3.77 31.80
N ASP A 116 15.37 4.26 31.92
CA ASP A 116 14.20 3.46 31.56
C ASP A 116 14.12 3.25 30.04
N ILE A 117 13.57 2.10 29.61
CA ILE A 117 13.41 1.79 28.18
C ILE A 117 12.49 2.82 27.49
N GLN A 118 11.54 3.40 28.22
CA GLN A 118 10.64 4.45 27.71
C GLN A 118 11.40 5.71 27.26
N ASP A 119 12.52 6.03 27.90
CA ASP A 119 13.31 7.22 27.60
C ASP A 119 14.20 7.04 26.36
N VAL A 120 14.41 5.79 25.92
CA VAL A 120 15.20 5.46 24.71
C VAL A 120 14.33 5.02 23.53
N ALA A 121 13.07 4.63 23.78
CA ALA A 121 12.12 4.16 22.79
C ALA A 121 11.26 5.31 22.23
N GLU A 122 11.90 6.26 21.53
CA GLU A 122 11.17 7.29 20.77
C GLU A 122 10.64 6.75 19.44
N GLY A 123 9.53 7.29 18.92
CA GLY A 123 8.95 6.89 17.64
C GLY A 123 9.55 7.65 16.43
N GLY A 124 9.28 7.15 15.23
CA GLY A 124 9.61 7.84 13.97
C GLY A 124 11.08 7.75 13.55
N PRO A 125 11.54 8.64 12.64
CA PRO A 125 12.90 8.59 12.09
C PRO A 125 14.00 8.71 13.16
N GLY A 126 13.72 9.40 14.28
CA GLY A 126 14.67 9.54 15.39
C GLY A 126 15.10 8.20 15.99
N LEU A 127 14.18 7.22 16.04
CA LEU A 127 14.50 5.88 16.54
C LEU A 127 15.60 5.23 15.72
N ALA A 128 15.43 5.20 14.40
CA ALA A 128 16.33 4.52 13.48
C ALA A 128 17.65 5.30 13.26
N PHE A 129 17.63 6.63 13.32
CA PHE A 129 18.79 7.45 12.96
C PHE A 129 19.50 8.14 14.14
N ILE A 130 18.94 8.10 15.35
CA ILE A 130 19.54 8.67 16.57
C ILE A 130 19.70 7.60 17.65
N ALA A 131 18.60 7.01 18.12
CA ALA A 131 18.62 6.08 19.24
C ALA A 131 19.35 4.77 18.88
N TYR A 132 18.99 4.16 17.75
CA TYR A 132 19.57 2.88 17.33
C TYR A 132 21.08 2.97 17.05
N PRO A 133 21.59 3.95 16.26
CA PRO A 133 23.03 4.08 16.05
C PRO A 133 23.80 4.39 17.34
N LYS A 134 23.19 5.11 18.29
CA LYS A 134 23.78 5.34 19.63
C LYS A 134 23.94 4.02 20.38
N ALA A 135 22.95 3.12 20.33
CA ALA A 135 23.06 1.77 20.89
C ALA A 135 24.13 0.93 20.19
N LEU A 136 24.20 0.97 18.85
CA LEU A 136 25.21 0.24 18.08
C LEU A 136 26.64 0.70 18.41
N ASN A 137 26.84 1.99 18.70
CA ASN A 137 28.14 2.55 19.05
C ASN A 137 28.66 2.08 20.43
N GLN A 138 27.79 1.55 21.28
CA GLN A 138 28.16 0.98 22.57
C GLN A 138 28.61 -0.49 22.46
N MET A 139 28.42 -1.13 21.30
CA MET A 139 28.80 -2.52 21.09
C MET A 139 30.27 -2.65 20.62
N PRO A 140 30.97 -3.75 20.99
CA PRO A 140 32.25 -4.07 20.36
C PRO A 140 32.07 -4.26 18.85
N VAL A 141 33.03 -3.76 18.07
CA VAL A 141 32.98 -3.76 16.59
C VAL A 141 31.78 -2.96 16.04
N ALA A 142 31.45 -1.83 16.66
CA ALA A 142 30.37 -0.90 16.25
C ALA A 142 30.26 -0.61 14.74
N PRO A 143 31.35 -0.44 13.96
CA PRO A 143 31.25 -0.21 12.52
C PRO A 143 30.56 -1.34 11.76
N LEU A 144 30.75 -2.60 12.18
CA LEU A 144 30.14 -3.77 11.53
C LEU A 144 28.61 -3.77 11.71
N TRP A 145 28.14 -3.55 12.93
CA TRP A 145 26.71 -3.55 13.24
C TRP A 145 25.99 -2.36 12.58
N SER A 146 26.65 -1.19 12.56
CA SER A 146 26.16 -0.02 11.84
C SER A 146 26.03 -0.28 10.35
N ALA A 147 27.00 -0.96 9.74
CA ALA A 147 26.95 -1.32 8.32
C ALA A 147 25.76 -2.25 8.02
N PHE A 148 25.55 -3.31 8.81
CA PHE A 148 24.40 -4.19 8.63
C PHE A 148 23.07 -3.45 8.77
N PHE A 149 22.95 -2.59 9.78
CA PHE A 149 21.73 -1.82 10.01
C PHE A 149 21.44 -0.84 8.88
N PHE A 150 22.39 -0.01 8.47
CA PHE A 150 22.15 1.00 7.42
C PHE A 150 22.00 0.39 6.03
N ILE A 151 22.74 -0.68 5.69
CA ILE A 151 22.51 -1.41 4.45
C ILE A 151 21.10 -1.99 4.45
N MET A 152 20.66 -2.62 5.55
CA MET A 152 19.30 -3.11 5.69
C MET A 152 18.26 -2.01 5.47
N VAL A 153 18.40 -0.85 6.14
CA VAL A 153 17.48 0.29 5.99
C VAL A 153 17.42 0.78 4.53
N ILE A 154 18.57 0.87 3.85
CA ILE A 154 18.63 1.24 2.43
C ILE A 154 17.88 0.22 1.55
N LEU A 155 18.09 -1.08 1.78
CA LEU A 155 17.45 -2.14 0.99
C LEU A 155 15.92 -2.16 1.20
N LEU A 156 15.46 -1.99 2.44
CA LEU A 156 14.02 -1.90 2.77
C LEU A 156 13.35 -0.69 2.08
N GLY A 157 14.01 0.46 2.10
CA GLY A 157 13.52 1.66 1.40
C GLY A 157 13.51 1.48 -0.12
N LEU A 158 14.57 0.90 -0.67
CA LEU A 158 14.76 0.73 -2.11
C LEU A 158 13.70 -0.19 -2.74
N ASP A 159 13.34 -1.30 -2.11
CA ASP A 159 12.27 -2.17 -2.62
C ASP A 159 10.91 -1.50 -2.62
N SER A 160 10.62 -0.71 -1.58
CA SER A 160 9.39 0.07 -1.49
C SER A 160 9.33 1.12 -2.61
N GLN A 161 10.45 1.76 -2.91
CA GLN A 161 10.56 2.71 -4.02
C GLN A 161 10.37 2.06 -5.38
N PHE A 162 10.92 0.85 -5.61
CA PHE A 162 10.71 0.13 -6.86
C PHE A 162 9.23 -0.14 -7.14
N VAL A 163 8.48 -0.59 -6.13
CA VAL A 163 7.05 -0.86 -6.28
C VAL A 163 6.24 0.43 -6.47
N GLY A 164 6.58 1.49 -5.73
CA GLY A 164 5.90 2.79 -5.86
C GLY A 164 6.06 3.40 -7.26
N VAL A 165 7.30 3.47 -7.75
CA VAL A 165 7.62 4.02 -9.07
C VAL A 165 7.04 3.15 -10.19
N GLU A 166 7.15 1.82 -10.08
CA GLU A 166 6.57 0.90 -11.07
C GLU A 166 5.04 1.03 -11.12
N GLY A 167 4.36 1.17 -9.97
CA GLY A 167 2.91 1.36 -9.93
C GLY A 167 2.45 2.59 -10.72
N PHE A 168 3.14 3.72 -10.54
CA PHE A 168 2.88 4.94 -11.28
C PHE A 168 3.17 4.80 -12.79
N ILE A 169 4.32 4.24 -13.14
CA ILE A 169 4.73 4.05 -14.54
C ILE A 169 3.79 3.09 -15.26
N ALA A 170 3.40 2.00 -14.61
CA ALA A 170 2.47 1.01 -15.15
C ALA A 170 1.13 1.67 -15.49
N GLY A 171 0.54 2.42 -14.54
CA GLY A 171 -0.74 3.10 -14.72
C GLY A 171 -0.73 4.05 -15.92
N LEU A 172 0.29 4.92 -16.04
CA LEU A 172 0.38 5.85 -17.18
C LEU A 172 0.71 5.13 -18.50
N SER A 173 1.55 4.10 -18.45
CA SER A 173 1.88 3.28 -19.63
C SER A 173 0.68 2.49 -20.17
N ASP A 174 -0.29 2.17 -19.31
CA ASP A 174 -1.55 1.53 -19.70
C ASP A 174 -2.54 2.50 -20.34
N LEU A 175 -2.54 3.76 -19.89
CA LEU A 175 -3.38 4.85 -20.43
C LEU A 175 -2.91 5.30 -21.82
N PHE A 176 -1.60 5.43 -22.03
CA PHE A 176 -1.02 5.89 -23.31
C PHE A 176 -0.10 4.85 -23.97
N PRO A 177 -0.64 3.68 -24.36
CA PRO A 177 0.18 2.55 -24.82
C PRO A 177 0.92 2.86 -26.13
N LYS A 178 0.27 3.54 -27.08
CA LYS A 178 0.85 3.88 -28.40
C LYS A 178 2.05 4.83 -28.26
N LEU A 179 2.04 5.70 -27.25
CA LEU A 179 3.10 6.67 -27.00
C LEU A 179 4.24 6.06 -26.18
N LEU A 180 3.91 5.43 -25.04
CA LEU A 180 4.89 5.06 -24.01
C LEU A 180 5.49 3.66 -24.21
N ARG A 181 4.78 2.71 -24.83
CA ARG A 181 5.30 1.35 -25.08
C ARG A 181 6.05 1.20 -26.41
N ALA A 182 6.05 2.23 -27.25
CA ALA A 182 6.75 2.20 -28.53
C ALA A 182 8.27 2.30 -28.35
N GLY A 183 9.00 1.27 -28.78
CA GLY A 183 10.47 1.24 -28.78
C GLY A 183 11.08 1.46 -27.39
N LYS A 184 12.07 2.35 -27.29
CA LYS A 184 12.79 2.66 -26.03
C LYS A 184 12.13 3.75 -25.18
N ARG A 185 10.92 4.21 -25.54
CA ARG A 185 10.27 5.36 -24.89
C ARG A 185 9.87 5.11 -23.44
N ARG A 186 9.56 3.87 -23.06
CA ARG A 186 9.28 3.52 -21.65
C ARG A 186 10.48 3.80 -20.75
N TRP A 187 11.69 3.44 -21.17
CA TRP A 187 12.91 3.68 -20.40
C TRP A 187 13.20 5.17 -20.24
N ALA A 188 13.01 5.96 -21.30
CA ALA A 188 13.13 7.41 -21.25
C ALA A 188 12.08 8.04 -20.30
N PHE A 189 10.85 7.52 -20.32
CA PHE A 189 9.80 7.97 -19.42
C PHE A 189 10.11 7.65 -17.94
N VAL A 190 10.62 6.44 -17.65
CA VAL A 190 11.09 6.08 -16.30
C VAL A 190 12.17 7.06 -15.84
N ALA A 191 13.19 7.30 -16.67
CA ALA A 191 14.28 8.21 -16.35
C ALA A 191 13.78 9.64 -16.09
N PHE A 192 12.81 10.11 -16.87
CA PHE A 192 12.18 11.41 -16.70
C PHE A 192 11.42 11.53 -15.36
N VAL A 193 10.60 10.53 -15.02
CA VAL A 193 9.88 10.50 -13.75
C VAL A 193 10.86 10.48 -12.58
N CYS A 194 11.88 9.62 -12.62
CA CYS A 194 12.92 9.57 -11.60
C CYS A 194 13.69 10.89 -11.48
N ALA A 195 13.96 11.59 -12.59
CA ALA A 195 14.62 12.90 -12.57
C ALA A 195 13.75 13.95 -11.88
N ILE A 196 12.44 13.97 -12.13
CA ILE A 196 11.51 14.87 -11.41
C ILE A 196 11.50 14.54 -9.92
N MET A 197 11.37 13.26 -9.55
CA MET A 197 11.37 12.83 -8.15
C MET A 197 12.69 13.19 -7.45
N TYR A 198 13.82 13.07 -8.14
CA TYR A 198 15.13 13.50 -7.65
C TYR A 198 15.17 15.01 -7.38
N LEU A 199 14.68 15.83 -8.32
CA LEU A 199 14.63 17.29 -8.16
C LEU A 199 13.74 17.71 -6.98
N VAL A 200 12.58 17.06 -6.79
CA VAL A 200 11.74 17.27 -5.62
C VAL A 200 12.46 16.81 -4.35
N GLY A 201 13.11 15.65 -4.39
CA GLY A 201 13.89 15.10 -3.28
C GLY A 201 15.04 16.00 -2.81
N LEU A 202 15.64 16.80 -3.69
CA LEU A 202 16.67 17.78 -3.30
C LEU A 202 16.17 18.76 -2.24
N SER A 203 14.88 19.11 -2.23
CA SER A 203 14.29 19.97 -1.20
C SER A 203 14.42 19.37 0.22
N MET A 204 14.36 18.05 0.34
CA MET A 204 14.44 17.29 1.60
C MET A 204 15.88 17.07 2.08
N VAL A 205 16.89 17.37 1.27
CA VAL A 205 18.32 17.23 1.62
C VAL A 205 18.95 18.59 2.02
N THR A 206 18.16 19.66 2.03
CA THR A 206 18.62 20.98 2.49
C THR A 206 18.78 21.02 4.02
N ARG A 207 19.39 22.11 4.56
CA ARG A 207 19.54 22.30 6.02
C ARG A 207 18.20 22.29 6.78
N GLY A 208 17.11 22.67 6.11
CA GLY A 208 15.73 22.59 6.62
C GLY A 208 14.95 21.38 6.12
N GLY A 209 15.61 20.41 5.49
CA GLY A 209 14.98 19.32 4.76
C GLY A 209 14.08 18.42 5.61
N MET A 210 14.38 18.25 6.90
CA MET A 210 13.52 17.52 7.83
C MET A 210 12.11 18.13 7.95
N PHE A 211 11.99 19.46 7.90
CA PHE A 211 10.67 20.11 7.93
C PHE A 211 9.85 19.82 6.67
N VAL A 212 10.52 19.80 5.52
CA VAL A 212 9.89 19.44 4.24
C VAL A 212 9.50 17.97 4.24
N LEU A 213 10.39 17.09 4.69
CA LEU A 213 10.14 15.65 4.80
C LEU A 213 8.89 15.37 5.64
N GLN A 214 8.78 15.98 6.82
CA GLN A 214 7.62 15.81 7.69
C GLN A 214 6.32 16.35 7.12
N LEU A 215 6.38 17.45 6.35
CA LEU A 215 5.21 17.94 5.64
C LEU A 215 4.70 16.92 4.62
N PHE A 216 5.62 16.30 3.86
CA PHE A 216 5.31 15.24 2.89
C PHE A 216 4.93 13.90 3.52
N ASP A 217 5.40 13.61 4.73
CA ASP A 217 5.05 12.41 5.48
C ASP A 217 3.66 12.53 6.11
N TYR A 218 3.32 13.71 6.65
CA TYR A 218 2.10 13.90 7.44
C TYR A 218 0.82 14.14 6.64
N TYR A 219 0.90 14.85 5.50
CA TYR A 219 -0.31 15.34 4.79
C TYR A 219 -0.77 14.49 3.58
N PRO A 220 0.07 14.22 2.55
CA PRO A 220 -0.39 13.66 1.27
C PRO A 220 -0.91 12.22 1.36
N CYS A 221 -0.30 11.40 2.21
CA CYS A 221 -0.55 9.96 2.30
C CYS A 221 -0.99 9.58 3.71
N SER A 222 -1.99 10.27 4.27
CA SER A 222 -2.54 9.91 5.57
C SER A 222 -4.07 9.79 5.54
N ARG A 223 -4.79 10.82 5.96
CA ARG A 223 -6.22 10.79 6.26
C ARG A 223 -7.09 10.56 5.02
N LEU A 224 -6.72 11.18 3.89
CA LEU A 224 -7.51 11.13 2.66
C LEU A 224 -7.43 9.79 1.94
N LEU A 225 -6.42 8.96 2.24
CA LEU A 225 -6.27 7.66 1.60
C LEU A 225 -7.40 6.68 2.00
N TYR A 226 -7.95 6.84 3.22
CA TYR A 226 -9.16 6.11 3.64
C TYR A 226 -10.37 6.45 2.78
N LEU A 227 -10.51 7.72 2.40
CA LEU A 227 -11.59 8.16 1.51
C LEU A 227 -11.44 7.55 0.11
N VAL A 228 -10.22 7.51 -0.42
CA VAL A 228 -9.92 6.87 -1.69
C VAL A 228 -10.27 5.37 -1.64
N ALA A 229 -9.80 4.64 -0.63
CA ALA A 229 -10.14 3.22 -0.47
C ALA A 229 -11.65 2.97 -0.32
N MET A 230 -12.35 3.83 0.42
CA MET A 230 -13.81 3.73 0.56
C MET A 230 -14.49 3.89 -0.80
N ILE A 231 -14.07 4.87 -1.61
CA ILE A 231 -14.60 5.09 -2.95
C ILE A 231 -14.28 3.88 -3.85
N GLU A 232 -13.05 3.34 -3.81
CA GLU A 232 -12.69 2.12 -4.56
C GLU A 232 -13.59 0.94 -4.20
N CYS A 233 -13.83 0.69 -2.91
CA CYS A 233 -14.74 -0.37 -2.46
C CYS A 233 -16.17 -0.13 -2.94
N ILE A 234 -16.68 1.10 -2.86
CA ILE A 234 -18.04 1.45 -3.33
C ILE A 234 -18.15 1.23 -4.84
N VAL A 235 -17.17 1.67 -5.62
CA VAL A 235 -17.14 1.49 -7.07
C VAL A 235 -17.13 0.00 -7.43
N VAL A 236 -16.28 -0.81 -6.79
CA VAL A 236 -16.20 -2.24 -7.10
C VAL A 236 -17.44 -3.02 -6.64
N ALA A 237 -17.94 -2.74 -5.44
CA ALA A 237 -19.02 -3.53 -4.85
C ALA A 237 -20.43 -3.10 -5.31
N TRP A 238 -20.68 -1.81 -5.48
CA TRP A 238 -22.02 -1.27 -5.75
C TRP A 238 -22.22 -0.80 -7.19
N ILE A 239 -21.22 -0.11 -7.77
CA ILE A 239 -21.33 0.41 -9.15
C ILE A 239 -21.05 -0.71 -10.15
N TYR A 240 -19.91 -1.38 -10.03
CA TYR A 240 -19.53 -2.50 -10.89
C TYR A 240 -20.31 -3.78 -10.58
N GLY A 241 -20.65 -3.95 -9.30
CA GLY A 241 -21.46 -5.05 -8.77
C GLY A 241 -20.62 -6.17 -8.13
N VAL A 242 -20.83 -6.39 -6.83
CA VAL A 242 -20.09 -7.38 -6.03
C VAL A 242 -20.28 -8.82 -6.53
N ARG A 243 -21.47 -9.13 -7.10
CA ARG A 243 -21.76 -10.44 -7.69
C ARG A 243 -20.88 -10.72 -8.91
N ARG A 244 -20.81 -9.75 -9.83
CA ARG A 244 -19.95 -9.79 -11.02
C ARG A 244 -18.48 -9.91 -10.63
N PHE A 245 -18.03 -9.10 -9.68
CA PHE A 245 -16.66 -9.13 -9.20
C PHE A 245 -16.28 -10.51 -8.61
N TYR A 246 -17.14 -11.09 -7.77
CA TYR A 246 -16.92 -12.43 -7.22
C TYR A 246 -16.90 -13.51 -8.30
N ASP A 247 -17.80 -13.46 -9.28
CA ASP A 247 -17.82 -14.41 -10.39
C ASP A 247 -16.51 -14.33 -11.21
N HIS A 248 -15.97 -13.13 -11.43
CA HIS A 248 -14.67 -12.96 -12.11
C HIS A 248 -13.53 -13.58 -11.33
N ILE A 249 -13.52 -13.43 -9.99
CA ILE A 249 -12.56 -14.08 -9.11
C ILE A 249 -12.69 -15.62 -9.21
N GLN A 250 -13.90 -16.15 -9.27
CA GLN A 250 -14.13 -17.59 -9.46
C GLN A 250 -13.62 -18.09 -10.82
N VAL A 251 -13.78 -17.31 -11.89
CA VAL A 251 -13.24 -17.65 -13.22
C VAL A 251 -11.72 -17.66 -13.23
N MET A 252 -11.09 -16.68 -12.57
CA MET A 252 -9.63 -16.59 -12.47
C MET A 252 -9.02 -17.81 -11.76
N TYR A 253 -9.54 -18.18 -10.60
CA TYR A 253 -9.02 -19.32 -9.84
C TYR A 253 -9.53 -20.68 -10.36
N GLY A 254 -10.56 -20.66 -11.21
CA GLY A 254 -11.16 -21.84 -11.84
C GLY A 254 -12.04 -22.67 -10.89
N ARG A 255 -12.96 -23.45 -11.48
CA ARG A 255 -13.58 -24.64 -10.83
C ARG A 255 -12.63 -25.85 -10.80
N LEU A 256 -11.44 -25.73 -11.39
CA LEU A 256 -10.47 -26.81 -11.55
C LEU A 256 -9.59 -26.93 -10.31
N GLY A 257 -10.03 -27.80 -9.40
CA GLY A 257 -9.19 -28.37 -8.37
C GLY A 257 -9.62 -28.02 -6.96
N GLY A 258 -10.82 -28.48 -6.54
CA GLY A 258 -11.17 -29.02 -5.20
C GLY A 258 -10.73 -28.32 -3.90
N HIS A 259 -10.03 -27.19 -3.94
CA HIS A 259 -9.28 -26.60 -2.83
C HIS A 259 -9.38 -25.08 -2.86
N CYS A 260 -10.55 -24.53 -3.21
CA CYS A 260 -10.72 -23.09 -3.23
C CYS A 260 -11.43 -22.62 -1.95
N CYS A 261 -10.67 -22.08 -1.00
CA CYS A 261 -11.15 -21.43 0.23
C CYS A 261 -12.17 -20.29 -0.03
N VAL A 262 -12.30 -19.85 -1.28
CA VAL A 262 -13.24 -18.83 -1.75
C VAL A 262 -14.64 -19.41 -2.03
N GLN A 263 -14.76 -20.72 -2.29
CA GLN A 263 -15.97 -21.36 -2.79
C GLN A 263 -17.02 -21.60 -1.69
N GLY A 264 -16.58 -21.87 -0.45
CA GLY A 264 -17.45 -21.97 0.73
C GLY A 264 -17.82 -20.63 1.38
N GLY A 265 -17.16 -19.53 0.97
CA GLY A 265 -17.26 -18.22 1.61
C GLY A 265 -17.94 -17.14 0.77
N ARG A 266 -18.77 -17.49 -0.23
CA ARG A 266 -19.36 -16.51 -1.17
C ARG A 266 -19.96 -15.30 -0.46
N TYR A 267 -20.85 -15.53 0.50
CA TYR A 267 -21.51 -14.46 1.24
C TYR A 267 -20.55 -13.68 2.14
N TYR A 268 -19.54 -14.36 2.71
CA TYR A 268 -18.51 -13.70 3.52
C TYR A 268 -17.73 -12.69 2.68
N TYR A 269 -17.14 -13.09 1.54
CA TYR A 269 -16.37 -12.17 0.70
C TYR A 269 -17.25 -11.06 0.12
N MET A 270 -18.48 -11.37 -0.31
CA MET A 270 -19.40 -10.34 -0.78
C MET A 270 -19.73 -9.32 0.31
N ALA A 271 -19.99 -9.76 1.55
CA ALA A 271 -20.25 -8.87 2.68
C ALA A 271 -19.01 -8.06 3.06
N MET A 272 -17.82 -8.65 3.01
CA MET A 272 -16.55 -7.95 3.27
C MET A 272 -16.39 -6.76 2.32
N TRP A 273 -16.49 -7.00 1.00
CA TRP A 273 -16.33 -5.95 0.00
C TRP A 273 -17.48 -4.93 -0.02
N ALA A 274 -18.72 -5.36 0.16
CA ALA A 274 -19.88 -4.48 0.04
C ALA A 274 -20.17 -3.65 1.30
N PHE A 275 -19.84 -4.16 2.49
CA PHE A 275 -20.23 -3.54 3.76
C PHE A 275 -19.04 -3.32 4.71
N PHE A 276 -18.31 -4.36 5.10
CA PHE A 276 -17.32 -4.24 6.18
C PHE A 276 -16.11 -3.39 5.80
N CYS A 277 -15.53 -3.58 4.61
CA CYS A 277 -14.40 -2.78 4.13
C CYS A 277 -14.74 -1.29 3.99
N PRO A 278 -15.81 -0.88 3.29
CA PRO A 278 -16.15 0.55 3.19
C PRO A 278 -16.56 1.14 4.54
N LEU A 279 -17.25 0.39 5.40
CA LEU A 279 -17.58 0.85 6.76
C LEU A 279 -16.33 1.05 7.62
N PHE A 280 -15.37 0.12 7.58
CA PHE A 280 -14.09 0.26 8.27
C PHE A 280 -13.32 1.50 7.78
N CYS A 281 -13.24 1.71 6.46
CA CYS A 281 -12.59 2.88 5.88
C CYS A 281 -13.29 4.18 6.30
N LEU A 282 -14.63 4.19 6.35
CA LEU A 282 -15.42 5.34 6.82
C LEU A 282 -15.17 5.65 8.29
N ILE A 283 -15.20 4.63 9.16
CA ILE A 283 -14.92 4.79 10.59
C ILE A 283 -13.50 5.33 10.79
N MET A 284 -12.50 4.72 10.14
CA MET A 284 -11.10 5.17 10.22
C MET A 284 -10.94 6.61 9.71
N PHE A 285 -11.62 6.97 8.62
CA PHE A 285 -11.64 8.33 8.10
C PHE A 285 -12.20 9.31 9.14
N ILE A 286 -13.38 9.07 9.69
CA ILE A 286 -14.02 9.92 10.71
C ILE A 286 -13.11 10.05 11.93
N LEU A 287 -12.59 8.94 12.44
CA LEU A 287 -11.70 8.97 13.61
C LEU A 287 -10.39 9.72 13.32
N SER A 288 -9.86 9.63 12.10
CA SER A 288 -8.66 10.36 11.69
C SER A 288 -8.90 11.87 11.57
N LEU A 289 -10.15 12.30 11.31
CA LEU A 289 -10.55 13.71 11.33
C LEU A 289 -10.70 14.22 12.77
N ILE A 290 -11.30 13.42 13.65
CA ILE A 290 -11.45 13.77 15.08
C ILE A 290 -10.09 13.86 15.77
N GLY A 291 -9.19 12.91 15.46
CA GLY A 291 -7.83 12.88 15.99
C GLY A 291 -6.86 13.85 15.33
N TYR A 292 -7.33 14.80 14.51
CA TYR A 292 -6.46 15.77 13.85
C TYR A 292 -5.80 16.70 14.85
N SER A 293 -4.47 16.68 14.86
CA SER A 293 -3.64 17.72 15.44
C SER A 293 -2.84 18.41 14.35
N GLU A 294 -2.51 19.69 14.56
CA GLU A 294 -1.59 20.37 13.65
C GLU A 294 -0.20 19.75 13.71
N LEU A 295 0.46 19.66 12.55
CA LEU A 295 1.82 19.13 12.48
C LEU A 295 2.73 20.00 13.35
N SER A 296 3.44 19.34 14.27
CA SER A 296 4.46 19.95 15.12
C SER A 296 5.71 19.08 15.09
N TYR A 297 6.87 19.73 15.22
CA TYR A 297 8.15 19.04 15.24
C TYR A 297 8.93 19.36 16.49
N THR A 298 9.11 18.36 17.36
CA THR A 298 9.93 18.50 18.55
C THR A 298 11.39 18.24 18.21
N ARG A 299 12.27 19.21 18.52
CA ARG A 299 13.73 19.03 18.41
C ARG A 299 14.36 19.02 19.81
N PRO A 300 15.28 18.08 20.11
CA PRO A 300 15.93 17.99 21.42
C PRO A 300 16.61 19.29 21.88
N SER A 301 17.08 20.12 20.95
CA SER A 301 17.85 21.33 21.24
C SER A 301 17.06 22.65 21.23
N THR A 302 15.88 22.70 20.61
CA THR A 302 15.14 23.97 20.39
C THR A 302 13.66 23.91 20.77
N GLY A 303 13.19 22.79 21.33
CA GLY A 303 11.79 22.62 21.73
C GLY A 303 10.86 22.31 20.54
N VAL A 304 9.56 22.57 20.75
CA VAL A 304 8.50 22.27 19.78
C VAL A 304 8.42 23.38 18.72
N TYR A 305 8.66 23.02 17.47
CA TYR A 305 8.42 23.88 16.31
C TYR A 305 7.00 23.67 15.80
N ASN A 306 6.19 24.73 15.82
CA ASN A 306 4.87 24.76 15.22
C ASN A 306 4.97 25.29 13.79
N TYR A 307 4.38 24.57 12.84
CA TYR A 307 4.43 24.96 11.45
C TYR A 307 3.60 26.23 11.22
N PRO A 308 4.08 27.17 10.39
CA PRO A 308 3.30 28.35 10.06
C PRO A 308 2.05 27.96 9.27
N THR A 309 1.00 28.77 9.37
CA THR A 309 -0.31 28.48 8.76
C THR A 309 -0.22 28.24 7.26
N TRP A 310 0.63 28.97 6.52
CA TRP A 310 0.83 28.75 5.09
C TRP A 310 1.39 27.36 4.76
N ALA A 311 2.22 26.79 5.63
CA ALA A 311 2.77 25.44 5.44
C ALA A 311 1.69 24.38 5.68
N VAL A 312 0.84 24.59 6.69
CA VAL A 312 -0.35 23.77 6.94
C VAL A 312 -1.30 23.79 5.74
N TRP A 313 -1.59 24.98 5.18
CA TRP A 313 -2.41 25.11 3.97
C TRP A 313 -1.76 24.45 2.76
N THR A 314 -0.43 24.53 2.63
CA THR A 314 0.31 23.84 1.56
C THR A 314 0.18 22.32 1.72
N GLY A 315 0.32 21.80 2.94
CA GLY A 315 0.12 20.38 3.24
C GLY A 315 -1.29 19.89 2.89
N TRP A 316 -2.33 20.63 3.32
CA TRP A 316 -3.70 20.34 2.93
C TRP A 316 -3.93 20.45 1.43
N GLY A 317 -3.31 21.42 0.75
CA GLY A 317 -3.34 21.56 -0.70
C GLY A 317 -2.79 20.33 -1.41
N LEU A 318 -1.65 19.79 -0.96
CA LEU A 318 -1.08 18.53 -1.48
C LEU A 318 -2.03 17.35 -1.26
N ALA A 319 -2.65 17.26 -0.09
CA ALA A 319 -3.59 16.20 0.22
C ALA A 319 -4.85 16.29 -0.67
N PHE A 320 -5.48 17.47 -0.79
CA PHE A 320 -6.64 17.65 -1.64
C PHE A 320 -6.34 17.47 -3.13
N PHE A 321 -5.12 17.78 -3.56
CA PHE A 321 -4.70 17.58 -4.94
C PHE A 321 -4.77 16.11 -5.36
N THR A 322 -4.48 15.15 -4.48
CA THR A 322 -4.56 13.73 -4.84
C THR A 322 -6.01 13.27 -4.99
N VAL A 323 -6.90 13.67 -4.09
CA VAL A 323 -8.33 13.28 -4.12
C VAL A 323 -9.10 14.01 -5.21
N SER A 324 -8.74 15.25 -5.55
CA SER A 324 -9.46 16.05 -6.53
C SER A 324 -9.45 15.46 -7.94
N PHE A 325 -8.47 14.59 -8.27
CA PHE A 325 -8.48 13.85 -9.53
C PHE A 325 -9.75 13.03 -9.74
N ILE A 326 -10.37 12.50 -8.68
CA ILE A 326 -11.61 11.71 -8.78
C ILE A 326 -12.76 12.56 -9.38
N PRO A 327 -13.19 13.68 -8.75
CA PRO A 327 -14.25 14.52 -9.32
C PRO A 327 -13.81 15.22 -10.61
N ILE A 328 -12.54 15.61 -10.77
CA ILE A 328 -12.07 16.26 -12.00
C ILE A 328 -12.22 15.33 -13.19
N VAL A 329 -11.76 14.08 -13.08
CA VAL A 329 -11.88 13.08 -14.16
C VAL A 329 -13.35 12.76 -14.44
N MET A 330 -14.17 12.65 -13.39
CA MET A 330 -15.62 12.46 -13.55
C MET A 330 -16.28 13.59 -14.34
N LEU A 331 -15.96 14.85 -14.02
CA LEU A 331 -16.47 16.02 -14.72
C LEU A 331 -15.97 16.09 -16.17
N ILE A 332 -14.68 15.81 -16.42
CA ILE A 332 -14.12 15.78 -17.77
C ILE A 332 -14.84 14.73 -18.62
N MET A 333 -15.03 13.51 -18.10
CA MET A 333 -15.74 12.45 -18.82
C MET A 333 -17.21 12.80 -19.06
N PHE A 334 -17.87 13.41 -18.06
CA PHE A 334 -19.24 13.87 -18.19
C PHE A 334 -19.37 14.94 -19.29
N CYS A 335 -18.55 16.00 -19.25
CA CYS A 335 -18.55 17.06 -20.24
C CYS A 335 -18.21 16.51 -21.64
N TRP A 336 -17.23 15.61 -21.76
CA TRP A 336 -16.86 15.03 -23.04
C TRP A 336 -18.01 14.23 -23.66
N LYS A 337 -18.69 13.39 -22.88
CA LYS A 337 -19.86 12.64 -23.37
C LYS A 337 -21.05 13.55 -23.69
N TYR A 338 -21.32 14.54 -22.86
CA TYR A 338 -22.38 15.52 -23.08
C TYR A 338 -22.19 16.29 -24.40
N VAL A 339 -20.94 16.59 -24.77
CA VAL A 339 -20.62 17.31 -26.01
C VAL A 339 -20.55 16.39 -27.24
N CYS A 340 -20.14 15.12 -27.10
CA CYS A 340 -19.85 14.23 -28.23
C CYS A 340 -20.98 13.29 -28.68
N GLY A 341 -22.15 13.23 -28.03
CA GLY A 341 -23.27 12.41 -28.53
C GLY A 341 -24.50 12.35 -27.63
N ASP A 342 -25.48 11.52 -28.05
CA ASP A 342 -26.63 11.11 -27.23
C ASP A 342 -26.10 10.37 -26.00
N TRP A 343 -26.22 10.99 -24.83
CA TRP A 343 -25.64 10.47 -23.60
C TRP A 343 -26.73 9.86 -22.72
N GLU A 344 -26.47 8.65 -22.22
CA GLU A 344 -27.18 8.14 -21.05
C GLU A 344 -26.23 8.03 -19.87
N PHE A 345 -26.72 8.32 -18.66
CA PHE A 345 -25.94 8.15 -17.43
C PHE A 345 -25.40 6.71 -17.26
N ARG A 346 -26.14 5.74 -17.80
CA ARG A 346 -25.74 4.31 -17.83
C ARG A 346 -24.42 4.10 -18.54
N ASP A 347 -24.08 4.88 -19.56
CA ASP A 347 -22.84 4.70 -20.31
C ASP A 347 -21.59 5.04 -19.50
N LEU A 348 -21.70 5.87 -18.45
CA LEU A 348 -20.59 6.20 -17.54
C LEU A 348 -20.33 5.09 -16.52
N ILE A 349 -21.36 4.30 -16.21
CA ILE A 349 -21.34 3.23 -15.21
C ILE A 349 -21.10 1.87 -15.86
N ASN A 350 -21.49 1.71 -17.13
CA ASN A 350 -21.32 0.47 -17.85
C ASN A 350 -19.83 0.19 -18.09
N PRO A 351 -19.35 -1.02 -17.71
CA PRO A 351 -17.97 -1.39 -17.91
C PRO A 351 -17.62 -1.45 -19.40
N ILE A 352 -16.42 -0.99 -19.72
CA ILE A 352 -15.93 -0.85 -21.09
C ILE A 352 -15.01 -2.03 -21.42
N GLY A 353 -15.17 -2.64 -22.59
CA GLY A 353 -14.26 -3.65 -23.10
C GLY A 353 -14.22 -4.97 -22.31
N LEU A 354 -15.36 -5.39 -21.75
CA LEU A 354 -15.48 -6.71 -21.11
C LEU A 354 -15.27 -7.82 -22.15
N LYS A 355 -14.56 -8.87 -21.75
CA LYS A 355 -14.38 -10.08 -22.57
C LYS A 355 -15.61 -11.00 -22.48
N PRO A 356 -15.83 -11.91 -23.44
CA PRO A 356 -17.00 -12.79 -23.46
C PRO A 356 -17.24 -13.57 -22.15
N PHE A 357 -16.18 -14.11 -21.53
CA PHE A 357 -16.29 -14.83 -20.25
C PHE A 357 -16.56 -13.92 -19.03
N GLN A 358 -16.46 -12.61 -19.20
CA GLN A 358 -16.70 -11.61 -18.15
C GLN A 358 -18.14 -11.06 -18.18
N LEU A 359 -18.90 -11.35 -19.23
CA LEU A 359 -20.28 -10.90 -19.41
C LEU A 359 -21.24 -11.69 -18.50
N MET A 360 -22.26 -11.02 -17.96
CA MET A 360 -23.36 -11.70 -17.27
C MET A 360 -24.35 -12.32 -18.27
N PRO A 361 -25.13 -13.35 -17.87
CA PRO A 361 -26.23 -13.85 -18.70
C PRO A 361 -27.16 -12.70 -19.14
N GLY A 362 -27.30 -12.54 -20.46
CA GLY A 362 -28.13 -11.49 -21.07
C GLY A 362 -27.36 -10.24 -21.55
N GLU A 363 -26.08 -10.09 -21.24
CA GLU A 363 -25.24 -9.00 -21.74
C GLU A 363 -24.55 -9.39 -23.06
N SER A 364 -24.70 -8.57 -24.10
CA SER A 364 -23.95 -8.73 -25.35
C SER A 364 -22.70 -7.86 -25.37
N TYR A 365 -21.67 -8.29 -26.10
CA TYR A 365 -20.47 -7.49 -26.34
C TYR A 365 -20.80 -6.12 -26.98
N ARG A 366 -21.90 -6.04 -27.73
CA ARG A 366 -22.40 -4.78 -28.32
C ARG A 366 -22.91 -3.77 -27.28
N ASP A 367 -23.32 -4.24 -26.11
CA ASP A 367 -23.89 -3.42 -25.03
C ASP A 367 -22.80 -2.81 -24.14
N THR A 368 -21.56 -3.27 -24.28
CA THR A 368 -20.39 -2.65 -23.66
C THR A 368 -19.82 -1.60 -24.59
N VAL A 369 -19.51 -0.40 -24.08
CA VAL A 369 -18.90 0.66 -24.90
C VAL A 369 -17.62 0.10 -25.54
N PRO A 370 -17.52 0.04 -26.88
CA PRO A 370 -16.37 -0.57 -27.52
C PRO A 370 -15.15 0.36 -27.39
N LEU A 371 -14.10 -0.12 -26.72
CA LEU A 371 -12.76 0.44 -26.88
C LEU A 371 -12.33 0.20 -28.32
N LYS A 372 -12.19 1.26 -29.12
CA LYS A 372 -11.81 1.23 -30.55
C LYS A 372 -10.45 0.55 -30.88
N ASP A 373 -9.72 -0.03 -29.91
CA ASP A 373 -8.29 -0.34 -30.07
C ASP A 373 -7.75 -1.58 -29.30
N THR A 374 -8.57 -2.41 -28.64
CA THR A 374 -8.04 -3.48 -27.75
C THR A 374 -7.79 -4.84 -28.40
N THR A 375 -8.30 -5.11 -29.61
CA THR A 375 -8.12 -6.40 -30.29
C THR A 375 -6.67 -6.67 -30.67
N GLU A 376 -5.85 -5.64 -30.89
CA GLU A 376 -4.44 -5.77 -31.25
C GLU A 376 -3.50 -5.95 -30.03
N LYS A 377 -3.95 -5.58 -28.82
CA LYS A 377 -3.10 -5.53 -27.61
C LYS A 377 -2.64 -6.91 -27.09
N TYR A 378 -3.31 -7.99 -27.49
CA TYR A 378 -3.02 -9.36 -27.00
C TYR A 378 -2.62 -10.35 -28.10
N ALA A 379 -2.66 -9.95 -29.37
CA ALA A 379 -2.18 -10.79 -30.47
C ALA A 379 -0.64 -10.91 -30.48
N ALA A 380 0.07 -9.98 -29.84
CA ALA A 380 1.54 -9.89 -29.83
C ALA A 380 2.23 -10.66 -28.70
N ASP A 381 1.52 -11.10 -27.65
CA ASP A 381 2.08 -11.85 -26.52
C ASP A 381 1.58 -13.30 -26.52
N GLY A 382 2.34 -14.19 -27.19
CA GLY A 382 1.96 -15.59 -27.43
C GLY A 382 1.72 -16.42 -26.15
N SER A 383 2.25 -15.99 -25.00
CA SER A 383 2.09 -16.68 -23.72
C SER A 383 0.67 -16.55 -23.15
N LYS A 384 -0.03 -15.44 -23.41
CA LYS A 384 -1.38 -15.20 -22.88
C LYS A 384 -2.49 -15.81 -23.74
N LYS A 385 -2.21 -16.09 -25.02
CA LYS A 385 -3.15 -16.69 -25.99
C LYS A 385 -3.71 -18.04 -25.53
N GLN A 386 -2.88 -18.87 -24.91
CA GLN A 386 -3.25 -20.21 -24.42
C GLN A 386 -4.16 -20.13 -23.18
N ASP A 387 -3.82 -19.26 -22.21
CA ASP A 387 -4.67 -19.01 -21.03
C ASP A 387 -6.08 -18.50 -21.41
N TYR A 388 -6.20 -17.75 -22.51
CA TYR A 388 -7.48 -17.25 -23.03
C TYR A 388 -8.37 -18.33 -23.65
N ALA A 389 -7.80 -19.31 -24.34
CA ALA A 389 -8.57 -20.42 -24.91
C ALA A 389 -9.21 -21.26 -23.79
N TYR A 390 -8.45 -21.55 -22.73
CA TYR A 390 -8.94 -22.31 -21.58
C TYR A 390 -10.02 -21.59 -20.75
N ALA A 391 -10.00 -20.25 -20.68
CA ALA A 391 -11.03 -19.47 -19.97
C ALA A 391 -12.41 -19.54 -20.65
N ASN A 392 -12.44 -19.62 -21.98
CA ASN A 392 -13.68 -19.72 -22.75
C ASN A 392 -14.25 -21.16 -22.78
N GLU A 393 -13.42 -22.19 -22.69
CA GLU A 393 -13.89 -23.61 -22.72
C GLU A 393 -14.56 -24.06 -21.41
N GLY A 394 -14.30 -23.39 -20.28
CA GLY A 394 -14.74 -23.83 -18.95
C GLY A 394 -16.01 -23.19 -18.39
N TYR A 395 -16.60 -22.19 -19.04
CA TYR A 395 -17.69 -21.39 -18.48
C TYR A 395 -18.99 -21.55 -19.27
N LYS A 396 -19.83 -22.52 -18.86
CA LYS A 396 -21.25 -22.54 -19.23
C LYS A 396 -22.02 -21.67 -18.23
N VAL A 397 -22.58 -20.57 -18.72
CA VAL A 397 -23.46 -19.69 -17.95
C VAL A 397 -24.68 -20.50 -17.51
N ASP A 398 -24.90 -20.62 -16.19
CA ASP A 398 -26.08 -21.31 -15.63
C ASP A 398 -27.31 -20.40 -15.80
N PRO A 399 -28.33 -20.81 -16.59
CA PRO A 399 -29.48 -19.96 -16.89
C PRO A 399 -30.48 -19.81 -15.73
N ASN A 400 -30.34 -20.56 -14.63
CA ASN A 400 -31.30 -20.54 -13.52
C ASN A 400 -30.89 -19.62 -12.35
N ARG A 401 -30.01 -18.64 -12.60
CA ARG A 401 -29.40 -17.79 -11.57
C ARG A 401 -30.20 -16.48 -11.39
N PHE A 402 -31.36 -16.54 -10.73
CA PHE A 402 -32.07 -15.38 -10.18
C PHE A 402 -31.94 -15.33 -8.66
#